data_AF-A0A3Q9RMM5-F1
#
_entry.id   AF-A0A3Q9RMM5-F1
#
_cell.length_a   1.000
_cell.length_b   1.000
_cell.length_c   1.000
_cell.angle_alpha   90.00
_cell.angle_beta   90.00
_cell.angle_gamma   90.00
#
_symmetry.space_group_name_H-M   'P 1'
#
loop_
_entity.id
_entity.type
_entity.pdbx_description
1 polymer ?
#
loop_
_entity_poly.entity_id
_entity_poly.type
_entity_poly.pdbx_seq_one_letter_code
_entity_poly.pdbx_strand_id
1 'polypeptide(L)' 'MAEKIGITRQKIGLIEKGDYALSITLALKIAKAFQVTVEEVFFLE' A
#
# COMPACT_ATOMS: atom_id res chain seq x y z
N MET A 1 -8.36 11.14 0.01
CA MET A 1 -7.76 9.91 0.57
C MET A 1 -6.24 9.85 0.31
N ALA A 2 -5.79 10.04 -0.93
CA ALA A 2 -4.37 9.96 -1.33
C ALA A 2 -3.41 10.89 -0.57
N GLU A 3 -3.84 12.11 -0.22
CA GLU A 3 -3.00 13.08 0.49
C GLU A 3 -2.75 12.72 1.96
N LYS A 4 -3.66 11.97 2.61
CA LYS A 4 -3.48 11.53 4.01
C LYS A 4 -2.40 10.46 4.17
N ILE A 5 -2.01 9.80 3.08
CA ILE A 5 -1.08 8.65 3.09
C ILE A 5 0.27 9.05 2.45
N GLY A 6 0.42 10.28 1.96
CA GLY A 6 1.67 10.77 1.35
C GLY A 6 2.05 10.06 0.05
N ILE A 7 1.06 9.53 -0.67
CA ILE A 7 1.24 8.81 -1.92
C ILE A 7 0.69 9.64 -3.08
N THR A 8 1.56 9.94 -4.05
CA THR A 8 1.23 10.67 -5.29
C THR A 8 0.39 9.81 -6.24
N ARG A 9 -0.41 10.46 -7.11
CA ARG A 9 -1.24 9.77 -8.12
C ARG A 9 -0.46 8.78 -8.98
N GLN A 10 0.83 9.02 -9.23
CA GLN A 10 1.72 8.08 -9.92
C GLN A 10 1.90 6.74 -9.16
N LYS A 11 2.00 6.77 -7.82
CA LYS A 11 2.12 5.55 -7.01
C LYS A 11 0.82 4.76 -6.96
N ILE A 12 -0.32 5.43 -7.02
CA ILE A 12 -1.63 4.77 -7.11
C ILE A 12 -1.75 4.01 -8.43
N GLY A 13 -1.39 4.64 -9.56
CA GLY A 13 -1.42 3.96 -10.87
C GLY A 13 -0.44 2.79 -11.00
N LEU A 14 0.67 2.80 -10.25
CA LEU A 14 1.61 1.67 -10.17
C LEU A 14 1.03 0.48 -9.38
N ILE A 15 0.22 0.74 -8.36
CA ILE A 15 -0.51 -0.29 -7.60
C ILE A 15 -1.64 -0.87 -8.47
N GLU A 16 -2.40 -0.02 -9.17
CA GLU A 16 -3.51 -0.44 -10.04
C GLU A 16 -3.05 -1.25 -11.27
N LYS A 17 -1.81 -1.04 -11.72
CA LYS A 17 -1.24 -1.80 -12.85
C LYS A 17 -0.67 -3.16 -12.46
N GLY A 18 -0.54 -3.50 -11.17
CA GLY A 18 0.08 -4.74 -10.71
C GLY A 18 1.60 -4.85 -10.98
N ASP A 19 2.20 -3.85 -11.64
CA ASP A 19 3.61 -3.80 -12.05
C ASP A 19 4.54 -3.28 -10.93
N TYR A 20 3.99 -3.11 -9.73
CA TYR A 20 4.76 -2.72 -8.55
C TYR A 20 4.57 -3.77 -7.48
N ALA A 21 5.59 -4.60 -7.29
CA ALA A 21 5.75 -5.33 -6.04
C ALA A 21 5.69 -4.30 -4.92
N LEU A 22 4.57 -4.25 -4.20
CA LEU A 22 4.37 -3.30 -3.14
C LEU A 22 5.53 -3.47 -2.15
N SER A 23 6.41 -2.47 -2.03
CA SER A 23 7.52 -2.57 -1.09
C SER A 23 6.96 -2.88 0.30
N ILE A 24 7.64 -3.75 1.07
CA ILE A 24 7.26 -4.09 2.45
C ILE A 24 7.03 -2.80 3.27
N THR A 25 7.81 -1.75 3.00
CA THR A 25 7.65 -0.43 3.62
C THR A 25 6.27 0.21 3.36
N LEU A 26 5.73 0.05 2.16
CA LEU A 26 4.42 0.59 1.79
C LEU A 26 3.29 -0.25 2.38
N ALA A 27 3.43 -1.58 2.40
CA ALA A 27 2.50 -2.47 3.10
C ALA A 27 2.39 -2.11 4.59
N LEU A 28 3.53 -1.91 5.26
CA LEU A 28 3.59 -1.48 6.66
C LEU A 28 2.97 -0.10 6.89
N LYS A 29 3.18 0.85 5.97
CA LYS A 29 2.58 2.19 6.06
C LYS A 29 1.05 2.14 5.93
N ILE A 30 0.54 1.31 5.04
CA ILE A 30 -0.91 1.11 4.86
C ILE A 30 -1.49 0.45 6.10
N ALA A 31 -0.92 -0.67 6.56
CA ALA A 31 -1.35 -1.37 7.77
C ALA A 31 -1.40 -0.43 8.99
N LYS A 32 -0.35 0.38 9.19
CA LYS A 32 -0.30 1.40 10.24
C LYS A 32 -1.37 2.50 10.09
N ALA A 33 -1.66 2.95 8.87
CA ALA A 33 -2.67 3.97 8.62
C ALA A 33 -4.10 3.47 8.94
N PHE A 34 -4.35 2.18 8.76
CA PHE A 34 -5.63 1.54 9.04
C PHE A 34 -5.68 0.87 10.43
N GLN A 35 -4.60 0.92 11.21
CA GLN A 35 -4.47 0.27 12.53
C GLN A 35 -4.74 -1.24 12.49
N VAL A 36 -4.34 -1.89 11.40
CA VAL A 36 -4.44 -3.34 11.19
C VAL A 36 -3.05 -3.93 11.00
N THR A 37 -2.93 -5.25 11.06
CA THR A 37 -1.69 -5.96 10.74
C THR A 37 -1.48 -6.06 9.23
N VAL A 38 -0.23 -6.29 8.79
CA VAL A 38 0.07 -6.42 7.36
C VAL A 38 -0.57 -7.69 6.80
N GLU A 39 -0.61 -8.76 7.58
CA GLU A 39 -1.23 -10.03 7.21
C GLU A 39 -2.76 -9.94 7.06
N GLU A 40 -3.42 -8.91 7.59
CA GLU A 40 -4.85 -8.69 7.36
C GLU A 40 -5.16 -8.05 6.00
N VAL A 41 -4.15 -7.47 5.34
CA VAL A 41 -4.31 -6.70 4.10
C VAL A 41 -3.56 -7.34 2.93
N PHE A 42 -2.47 -8.07 3.19
CA PHE A 42 -1.60 -8.66 2.17
C PHE A 42 -1.39 -10.15 2.43
N PHE A 43 -1.56 -10.95 1.37
CA PHE A 43 -1.42 -12.40 1.38
C PHE A 43 -0.55 -12.84 0.20
N LEU A 44 0.34 -13.82 0.42
CA LEU A 44 1.06 -14.51 -0.66
C LEU A 44 0.12 -15.59 -1.22
N GLU A 45 -0.08 -15.59 -2.55
CA GLU A 45 -0.70 -16.71 -3.28
C GLU A 45 0.33 -17.81 -3.54
#